data_AF-A0A7X2MGP1-F1
#
_entry.id   AF-A0A7X2MGP1-F1
#
_cell.length_a   1.000
_cell.length_b   1.000
_cell.length_c   1.000
_cell.angle_alpha   90.00
_cell.angle_beta   90.00
_cell.angle_gamma   90.00
#
_symmetry.space_group_name_H-M   'P 1'
#
loop_
_entity.id
_entity.type
_entity.pdbx_description
1 polymer ?
#
loop_
_entity_poly.entity_id
_entity_poly.type
_entity_poly.pdbx_seq_one_letter_code
_entity_poly.pdbx_strand_id
1 'polypeptide(L)'
;MLPTIILLGNILSIINLKEADILNGLQVIVPSNVFTTLKPIIETMLKKGSGGIASVSGILALWAVSRGINALKNGLNMAYGVGKGTGTGAVLGRIFSIFITVVLGLLIVALFLVFSFGQIALDYITPLLNLSTNWIDLFMRWKWPTAAIGIFVIIILIYTLIPNAKLHFILVLPGAILATIGWLGLSQGFSIYVRYFTRTLLSYEALGTFIVLLLWLNYTGWVIMLGSVVNAGLEYYFFGEVKTKSSTIRKIFQ
;
A
#
# COMPACT_ATOMS: atom_id res chain seq x y z
N MET A 1 -9.47 3.76 -3.58
CA MET A 1 -10.51 4.40 -2.74
C MET A 1 -11.84 3.68 -2.85
N LEU A 2 -12.33 3.35 -4.05
CA LEU A 2 -13.53 2.54 -4.27
C LEU A 2 -13.57 1.21 -3.47
N PRO A 3 -12.48 0.41 -3.38
CA PRO A 3 -12.52 -0.88 -2.68
C PRO A 3 -12.71 -0.76 -1.17
N THR A 4 -12.14 0.29 -0.56
CA THR A 4 -12.24 0.55 0.88
C THR A 4 -13.66 0.99 1.27
N ILE A 5 -14.30 1.79 0.42
CA ILE A 5 -15.68 2.27 0.61
C ILE A 5 -16.67 1.09 0.47
N ILE A 6 -16.41 0.18 -0.48
CA ILE A 6 -17.20 -1.05 -0.68
C ILE A 6 -17.08 -2.00 0.53
N LEU A 7 -15.88 -2.15 1.08
CA LEU A 7 -15.65 -2.98 2.26
C LEU A 7 -16.35 -2.43 3.51
N LEU A 8 -16.35 -1.10 3.69
CA LEU A 8 -17.10 -0.42 4.75
C LEU A 8 -18.62 -0.57 4.58
N GLY A 9 -19.13 -0.47 3.34
CA GLY A 9 -20.55 -0.69 3.04
C GLY A 9 -21.02 -2.11 3.35
N ASN A 10 -20.17 -3.12 3.13
CA ASN A 10 -20.51 -4.52 3.43
C ASN A 10 -20.56 -4.81 4.94
N ILE A 11 -19.66 -4.22 5.73
CA ILE A 11 -19.68 -4.38 7.19
C ILE A 11 -20.95 -3.76 7.77
N LEU A 12 -21.38 -2.60 7.26
CA LEU A 12 -22.61 -1.93 7.69
C LEU A 12 -23.87 -2.71 7.29
N SER A 13 -23.88 -3.34 6.12
CA SER A 13 -24.99 -4.17 5.63
C SER A 13 -25.20 -5.45 6.44
N ILE A 14 -24.11 -6.08 6.92
CA ILE A 14 -24.16 -7.27 7.80
C ILE A 14 -24.85 -6.99 9.14
N ILE A 15 -24.87 -5.72 9.59
CA ILE A 15 -25.46 -5.31 10.87
C ILE A 15 -26.98 -5.04 10.72
N ASN A 16 -27.56 -5.23 9.53
CA ASN A 16 -29.00 -5.16 9.27
C ASN A 16 -29.68 -3.84 9.74
N LEU A 17 -28.91 -2.75 9.75
CA LEU A 17 -29.36 -1.42 10.13
C LEU A 17 -30.09 -0.75 8.97
N LYS A 18 -31.22 -0.09 9.24
CA LYS A 18 -31.98 0.61 8.21
C LYS A 18 -31.19 1.81 7.70
N GLU A 19 -31.29 2.08 6.39
CA GLU A 19 -30.64 3.22 5.71
C GLU A 19 -30.84 4.56 6.45
N ALA A 20 -32.03 4.76 7.01
CA ALA A 20 -32.37 5.94 7.80
C ALA A 20 -31.54 6.08 9.09
N ASP A 21 -31.26 4.98 9.79
CA ASP A 21 -30.55 5.00 11.07
C ASP A 21 -29.05 5.30 10.86
N ILE A 22 -28.48 4.78 9.76
CA ILE A 22 -27.08 5.02 9.37
C ILE A 22 -26.88 6.47 8.91
N LEU A 23 -27.77 6.99 8.06
CA LEU A 23 -27.68 8.37 7.58
C LEU A 23 -27.91 9.38 8.71
N ASN A 24 -28.85 9.13 9.62
CA ASN A 24 -29.08 9.99 10.78
C ASN A 24 -27.90 9.96 11.76
N GLY A 25 -27.30 8.79 12.02
CA GLY A 25 -26.11 8.67 12.86
C GLY A 25 -24.88 9.35 12.25
N LEU A 26 -24.69 9.20 10.94
CA LEU A 26 -23.60 9.87 10.21
C LEU A 26 -23.79 11.38 10.14
N GLN A 27 -25.01 11.89 10.06
CA GLN A 27 -25.27 13.33 10.04
C GLN A 27 -24.88 14.01 11.37
N VAL A 28 -24.90 13.28 12.48
CA VAL A 28 -24.49 13.77 13.80
C VAL A 28 -22.97 13.80 13.96
N ILE A 29 -22.25 12.90 13.28
CA ILE A 29 -20.81 12.68 13.47
C ILE A 29 -19.98 13.31 12.34
N VAL A 30 -20.55 13.40 11.13
CA VAL A 30 -19.87 13.82 9.91
C VAL A 30 -20.27 15.25 9.54
N PRO A 31 -19.31 16.14 9.27
CA PRO A 31 -19.56 17.53 8.88
C PRO A 31 -20.50 17.62 7.68
N SER A 32 -21.37 18.64 7.64
CA SER A 32 -22.44 18.76 6.63
C SER A 32 -21.92 18.75 5.19
N ASN A 33 -20.74 19.30 4.92
CA ASN A 33 -20.04 19.27 3.61
C ASN A 33 -19.53 17.87 3.21
N VAL A 34 -19.03 17.09 4.17
CA VAL A 34 -18.61 15.71 3.97
C VAL A 34 -19.82 14.80 3.85
N PHE A 35 -20.87 15.02 4.66
CA PHE A 35 -22.12 14.27 4.63
C PHE A 35 -22.87 14.47 3.30
N THR A 36 -22.97 15.70 2.80
CA THR A 36 -23.58 15.99 1.49
C THR A 36 -22.83 15.34 0.32
N THR A 37 -21.51 15.18 0.43
CA THR A 37 -20.70 14.47 -0.56
C THR A 37 -20.86 12.95 -0.45
N LEU A 38 -20.93 12.41 0.77
CA LEU A 38 -21.02 10.97 1.02
C LEU A 38 -22.43 10.40 0.90
N LYS A 39 -23.47 11.20 1.20
CA LYS A 39 -24.89 10.78 1.17
C LYS A 39 -25.29 10.11 -0.13
N PRO A 40 -25.07 10.69 -1.34
CA PRO A 40 -25.47 10.02 -2.59
C PRO A 40 -24.68 8.72 -2.84
N ILE A 41 -23.45 8.62 -2.35
CA ILE A 41 -22.62 7.40 -2.44
C ILE A 41 -23.22 6.32 -1.54
N ILE A 42 -23.54 6.66 -0.29
CA ILE A 42 -24.13 5.76 0.71
C ILE A 42 -25.53 5.28 0.25
N GLU A 43 -26.38 6.18 -0.22
CA GLU A 43 -27.71 5.84 -0.76
C GLU A 43 -27.62 4.90 -1.98
N THR A 44 -26.66 5.15 -2.88
CA THR A 44 -26.41 4.27 -4.04
C THR A 44 -25.95 2.88 -3.61
N MET A 45 -25.15 2.79 -2.56
CA MET A 45 -24.66 1.51 -2.03
C MET A 45 -25.77 0.71 -1.32
N LEU A 46 -26.63 1.38 -0.57
CA LEU A 46 -27.73 0.77 0.19
C LEU A 46 -28.90 0.37 -0.72
N LYS A 47 -29.30 1.20 -1.69
CA LYS A 47 -30.43 0.92 -2.60
C LYS A 47 -30.15 -0.15 -3.65
N LYS A 48 -28.90 -0.28 -4.11
CA LYS A 48 -28.53 -1.25 -5.17
C LYS A 48 -28.09 -2.62 -4.66
N GLY A 49 -28.23 -2.91 -3.36
CA GLY A 49 -28.05 -4.27 -2.80
C GLY A 49 -26.89 -5.04 -3.43
N SER A 50 -25.70 -4.44 -3.49
CA SER A 50 -24.59 -4.97 -4.29
C SER A 50 -23.77 -6.03 -3.57
N GLY A 51 -24.31 -6.68 -2.53
CA GLY A 51 -23.59 -7.68 -1.73
C GLY A 51 -22.89 -8.75 -2.55
N GLY A 52 -23.46 -9.15 -3.70
CA GLY A 52 -22.81 -10.04 -4.67
C GLY A 52 -21.65 -9.40 -5.47
N ILE A 53 -21.87 -8.22 -6.08
CA ILE A 53 -20.88 -7.55 -6.94
C ILE A 53 -19.71 -6.96 -6.11
N ALA A 54 -20.00 -6.45 -4.91
CA ALA A 54 -19.03 -5.99 -3.93
C ALA A 54 -18.12 -7.14 -3.46
N SER A 55 -18.69 -8.31 -3.21
CA SER A 55 -17.93 -9.51 -2.83
C SER A 55 -17.07 -10.02 -3.98
N VAL A 56 -17.60 -10.05 -5.21
CA VAL A 56 -16.85 -10.48 -6.40
C VAL A 56 -15.68 -9.52 -6.71
N SER A 57 -15.92 -8.21 -6.69
CA SER A 57 -14.85 -7.22 -6.92
C SER A 57 -13.78 -7.22 -5.82
N GLY A 58 -14.16 -7.45 -4.56
CA GLY A 58 -13.22 -7.67 -3.46
C GLY A 58 -12.35 -8.90 -3.65
N ILE A 59 -12.94 -10.03 -4.04
CA ILE A 59 -12.20 -11.27 -4.34
C ILE A 59 -11.24 -11.07 -5.53
N LEU A 60 -11.70 -10.41 -6.59
CA LEU A 60 -10.87 -10.11 -7.76
C LEU A 60 -9.71 -9.17 -7.42
N ALA A 61 -9.93 -8.16 -6.57
CA ALA A 61 -8.88 -7.28 -6.10
C ALA A 61 -7.84 -8.03 -5.26
N LEU A 62 -8.28 -8.88 -4.31
CA LEU A 62 -7.38 -9.71 -3.52
C LEU A 62 -6.57 -10.68 -4.41
N TRP A 63 -7.21 -11.25 -5.42
CA TRP A 63 -6.54 -12.11 -6.40
C TRP A 63 -5.48 -11.34 -7.20
N ALA A 64 -5.80 -10.14 -7.69
CA ALA A 64 -4.86 -9.28 -8.40
C ALA A 64 -3.67 -8.86 -7.52
N VAL A 65 -3.93 -8.42 -6.29
CA VAL A 65 -2.89 -8.06 -5.29
C VAL A 65 -2.00 -9.27 -5.00
N SER A 66 -2.58 -10.45 -4.78
CA SER A 66 -1.85 -11.69 -4.55
C SER A 66 -0.92 -12.02 -5.73
N ARG A 67 -1.38 -11.87 -6.98
CA ARG A 67 -0.53 -12.07 -8.16
C ARG A 67 0.60 -11.03 -8.23
N GLY A 68 0.32 -9.76 -7.94
CA GLY A 68 1.33 -8.70 -7.89
C GLY A 68 2.43 -8.98 -6.88
N ILE A 69 2.07 -9.41 -5.67
CA ILE A 69 3.05 -9.75 -4.62
C ILE A 69 3.85 -11.00 -4.98
N ASN A 70 3.22 -12.00 -5.59
CA ASN A 70 3.94 -13.18 -6.09
C ASN A 70 4.94 -12.79 -7.20
N ALA A 71 4.58 -11.86 -8.08
CA ALA A 71 5.50 -11.34 -9.10
C ALA A 71 6.67 -10.58 -8.46
N LEU A 72 6.40 -9.70 -7.49
CA LEU A 72 7.43 -9.00 -6.72
C LEU A 72 8.37 -9.99 -6.00
N LYS A 73 7.82 -10.98 -5.31
CA LYS A 73 8.57 -12.04 -4.63
C LYS A 73 9.48 -12.79 -5.59
N ASN A 74 8.96 -13.16 -6.76
CA ASN A 74 9.74 -13.86 -7.79
C ASN A 74 10.88 -12.98 -8.32
N GLY A 75 10.62 -11.68 -8.57
CA GLY A 75 11.66 -10.75 -9.01
C GLY A 75 12.74 -10.52 -7.95
N LEU A 76 12.36 -10.38 -6.68
CA LEU A 76 13.32 -10.28 -5.57
C LEU A 76 14.15 -11.56 -5.44
N ASN A 77 13.52 -12.73 -5.47
CA ASN A 77 14.23 -14.01 -5.43
C ASN A 77 15.23 -14.16 -6.58
N MET A 78 14.83 -13.71 -7.79
CA MET A 78 15.69 -13.72 -8.96
C MET A 78 16.90 -12.77 -8.79
N ALA A 79 16.69 -11.58 -8.25
CA ALA A 79 17.77 -10.64 -7.94
C ALA A 79 18.80 -11.22 -6.97
N TYR A 80 18.33 -11.95 -5.95
CA TYR A 80 19.20 -12.65 -4.98
C TYR A 80 19.73 -14.01 -5.46
N GLY A 81 19.43 -14.44 -6.70
CA GLY A 81 19.87 -15.73 -7.23
C GLY A 81 19.28 -16.95 -6.51
N VAL A 82 18.32 -16.76 -5.61
CA VAL A 82 17.63 -17.87 -4.94
C VAL A 82 16.55 -18.39 -5.87
N GLY A 83 16.72 -19.64 -6.34
CA GLY A 83 15.77 -20.29 -7.25
C GLY A 83 14.33 -20.24 -6.74
N LYS A 84 13.34 -20.47 -7.63
CA LYS A 84 11.91 -20.53 -7.31
C LYS A 84 11.65 -21.63 -6.25
N GLY A 85 11.88 -21.31 -4.98
CA GLY A 85 11.99 -22.30 -3.92
C GLY A 85 10.64 -22.97 -3.65
N THR A 86 10.45 -24.16 -4.23
CA THR A 86 9.40 -25.15 -3.94
C THR A 86 9.83 -26.17 -2.87
N GLY A 87 10.78 -25.84 -2.00
CA GLY A 87 11.28 -26.74 -0.93
C GLY A 87 10.71 -26.43 0.47
N THR A 88 9.49 -26.95 0.74
CA THR A 88 8.84 -27.39 2.01
C THR A 88 8.97 -26.55 3.31
N GLY A 89 7.94 -26.30 4.14
CA GLY A 89 6.53 -26.74 4.16
C GLY A 89 5.57 -25.67 3.64
N ALA A 90 4.84 -26.04 2.58
CA ALA A 90 4.08 -25.12 1.74
C ALA A 90 2.99 -24.32 2.49
N VAL A 91 2.52 -24.79 3.64
CA VAL A 91 1.40 -24.16 4.37
C VAL A 91 1.87 -23.03 5.29
N LEU A 92 2.81 -23.28 6.21
CA LEU A 92 3.31 -22.23 7.13
C LEU A 92 3.98 -21.07 6.39
N GLY A 93 4.79 -21.36 5.37
CA GLY A 93 5.43 -20.31 4.56
C GLY A 93 4.43 -19.50 3.73
N ARG A 94 3.31 -20.11 3.30
CA ARG A 94 2.21 -19.39 2.63
C ARG A 94 1.42 -18.55 3.63
N ILE A 95 1.10 -19.07 4.80
CA ILE A 95 0.40 -18.33 5.86
C ILE A 95 1.23 -17.11 6.28
N PHE A 96 2.53 -17.27 6.51
CA PHE A 96 3.42 -16.16 6.84
C PHE A 96 3.53 -15.13 5.70
N SER A 97 3.61 -15.60 4.45
CA SER A 97 3.62 -14.70 3.27
C SER A 97 2.30 -13.94 3.12
N ILE A 98 1.15 -14.57 3.39
CA ILE A 98 -0.18 -13.95 3.37
C ILE A 98 -0.30 -12.94 4.51
N PHE A 99 0.16 -13.30 5.72
CA PHE A 99 0.15 -12.41 6.87
C PHE A 99 0.99 -11.14 6.62
N ILE A 100 2.23 -11.29 6.14
CA ILE A 100 3.09 -10.15 5.78
C ILE A 100 2.46 -9.30 4.68
N THR A 101 1.85 -9.94 3.67
CA THR A 101 1.12 -9.26 2.60
C THR A 101 0.01 -8.38 3.16
N VAL A 102 -0.79 -8.91 4.08
CA VAL A 102 -1.89 -8.18 4.73
C VAL A 102 -1.34 -7.04 5.57
N VAL A 103 -0.30 -7.28 6.37
CA VAL A 103 0.32 -6.25 7.22
C VAL A 103 0.92 -5.11 6.39
N LEU A 104 1.67 -5.43 5.32
CA LEU A 104 2.20 -4.43 4.39
C LEU A 104 1.08 -3.66 3.69
N GLY A 105 0.03 -4.35 3.26
CA GLY A 105 -1.15 -3.71 2.68
C GLY A 105 -1.82 -2.73 3.65
N LEU A 106 -2.02 -3.14 4.90
CA LEU A 106 -2.58 -2.28 5.96
C LEU A 106 -1.67 -1.09 6.26
N LEU A 107 -0.35 -1.27 6.30
CA LEU A 107 0.61 -0.18 6.50
C LEU A 107 0.55 0.84 5.35
N ILE A 108 0.50 0.38 4.10
CA ILE A 108 0.37 1.25 2.92
C ILE A 108 -0.95 2.03 2.98
N VAL A 109 -2.06 1.37 3.32
CA VAL A 109 -3.37 2.03 3.46
C VAL A 109 -3.36 3.03 4.62
N ALA A 110 -2.79 2.67 5.76
CA ALA A 110 -2.69 3.55 6.91
C ALA A 110 -1.87 4.81 6.61
N LEU A 111 -0.70 4.65 5.96
CA LEU A 111 0.07 5.79 5.46
C LEU A 111 -0.80 6.63 4.51
N PHE A 112 -1.41 6.02 3.50
CA PHE A 112 -2.25 6.76 2.56
C PHE A 112 -3.36 7.55 3.25
N LEU A 113 -4.02 6.98 4.26
CA LEU A 113 -5.07 7.64 5.03
C LEU A 113 -4.53 8.82 5.85
N VAL A 114 -3.45 8.63 6.60
CA VAL A 114 -2.82 9.70 7.39
C VAL A 114 -2.36 10.84 6.48
N PHE A 115 -1.82 10.53 5.31
CA PHE A 115 -1.29 11.55 4.40
C PHE A 115 -2.36 12.28 3.59
N SER A 116 -3.42 11.58 3.19
CA SER A 116 -4.51 12.17 2.39
C SER A 116 -5.54 12.88 3.26
N PHE A 117 -5.86 12.33 4.43
CA PHE A 117 -6.92 12.85 5.30
C PHE A 117 -6.40 13.48 6.60
N GLY A 118 -5.13 13.30 6.97
CA GLY A 118 -4.61 13.82 8.24
C GLY A 118 -4.66 15.35 8.32
N GLN A 119 -4.45 16.05 7.21
CA GLN A 119 -4.60 17.51 7.17
C GLN A 119 -6.07 17.92 7.33
N ILE A 120 -6.99 17.26 6.60
CA ILE A 120 -8.43 17.52 6.68
C ILE A 120 -8.95 17.26 8.10
N ALA A 121 -8.47 16.19 8.74
CA ALA A 121 -8.81 15.84 10.11
C ALA A 121 -8.29 16.89 11.11
N LEU A 122 -7.03 17.34 10.94
CA LEU A 122 -6.43 18.41 11.75
C LEU A 122 -7.20 19.73 11.58
N ASP A 123 -7.51 20.14 10.36
CA ASP A 123 -8.27 21.36 10.06
C ASP A 123 -9.66 21.37 10.74
N TYR A 124 -10.24 20.18 10.98
CA TYR A 124 -11.53 20.03 11.65
C TYR A 124 -11.45 20.02 13.18
N ILE A 125 -10.48 19.30 13.76
CA ILE A 125 -10.34 19.19 15.22
C ILE A 125 -9.72 20.45 15.84
N THR A 126 -8.90 21.18 15.08
CA THR A 126 -8.21 22.39 15.58
C THR A 126 -9.19 23.46 16.09
N PRO A 127 -10.24 23.85 15.33
CA PRO A 127 -11.25 24.78 15.84
C PRO A 127 -12.18 24.17 16.89
N LEU A 128 -12.39 22.84 16.89
CA LEU A 128 -13.29 22.17 17.82
C LEU A 128 -12.70 22.04 19.24
N LEU A 129 -11.38 21.88 19.31
CA LEU A 129 -10.61 21.71 20.55
C LEU A 129 -9.82 22.97 20.96
N ASN A 130 -10.06 24.11 20.30
CA ASN A 130 -9.29 25.36 20.45
C ASN A 130 -7.76 25.15 20.40
N LEU A 131 -7.30 24.24 19.54
CA LEU A 131 -5.88 23.97 19.38
C LEU A 131 -5.23 25.11 18.59
N SER A 132 -3.97 25.40 18.91
CA SER A 132 -3.17 26.38 18.16
C SER A 132 -2.97 25.96 16.71
N THR A 133 -3.07 26.90 15.76
CA THR A 133 -2.77 26.68 14.33
C THR A 133 -1.35 26.16 14.09
N ASN A 134 -0.42 26.43 15.01
CA ASN A 134 0.92 25.84 15.05
C ASN A 134 0.94 24.30 14.86
N TRP A 135 -0.10 23.57 15.29
CA TRP A 135 -0.18 22.11 15.09
C TRP A 135 -0.36 21.71 13.62
N ILE A 136 -1.10 22.51 12.84
CA ILE A 136 -1.28 22.30 11.40
C ILE A 136 0.05 22.57 10.67
N ASP A 137 0.72 23.67 11.01
CA ASP A 137 2.03 24.00 10.43
C ASP A 137 3.11 22.97 10.78
N LEU A 138 3.12 22.49 12.02
CA LEU A 138 4.00 21.43 12.46
C LEU A 138 3.72 20.14 11.68
N PHE A 139 2.45 19.74 11.57
CA PHE A 139 2.06 18.57 10.78
C PHE A 139 2.51 18.69 9.32
N MET A 140 2.26 19.83 8.68
CA MET A 140 2.66 20.07 7.28
C MET A 140 4.17 20.02 7.08
N ARG A 141 4.95 20.51 8.06
CA ARG A 141 6.42 20.44 8.04
C ARG A 141 6.94 19.02 8.21
N TRP A 142 6.37 18.25 9.14
CA TRP A 142 6.80 16.88 9.42
C TRP A 142 6.19 15.84 8.49
N LYS A 143 5.17 16.20 7.70
CA LYS A 143 4.51 15.34 6.71
C LYS A 143 5.53 14.67 5.80
N TRP A 144 6.33 15.44 5.06
CA TRP A 144 7.27 14.91 4.10
C TRP A 144 8.39 14.03 4.71
N PRO A 145 9.07 14.45 5.80
CA PRO A 145 10.01 13.58 6.51
C PRO A 145 9.38 12.27 7.01
N THR A 146 8.17 12.35 7.58
CA THR A 146 7.47 11.16 8.09
C THR A 146 7.09 10.22 6.94
N ALA A 147 6.70 10.75 5.79
CA ALA A 147 6.42 9.96 4.59
C ALA A 147 7.67 9.23 4.10
N ALA A 148 8.80 9.95 4.05
CA ALA A 148 10.09 9.38 3.64
C ALA A 148 10.56 8.26 4.58
N ILE A 149 10.39 8.43 5.90
CA ILE A 149 10.69 7.38 6.88
C ILE A 149 9.72 6.20 6.73
N GLY A 150 8.43 6.47 6.57
CA GLY A 150 7.41 5.44 6.40
C GLY A 150 7.66 4.57 5.16
N ILE A 151 7.95 5.18 4.01
CA ILE A 151 8.26 4.44 2.78
C ILE A 151 9.58 3.67 2.93
N PHE A 152 10.59 4.25 3.59
CA PHE A 152 11.86 3.58 3.85
C PHE A 152 11.66 2.30 4.68
N VAL A 153 10.86 2.38 5.75
CA VAL A 153 10.50 1.22 6.57
C VAL A 153 9.76 0.18 5.74
N ILE A 154 8.79 0.58 4.90
CA ILE A 154 8.07 -0.36 4.02
C ILE A 154 9.03 -1.06 3.05
N ILE A 155 9.98 -0.34 2.45
CA ILE A 155 10.95 -0.92 1.52
C ILE A 155 11.89 -1.89 2.25
N ILE A 156 12.34 -1.57 3.47
CA ILE A 156 13.10 -2.51 4.31
C ILE A 156 12.28 -3.78 4.56
N LEU A 157 11.01 -3.65 4.93
CA LEU A 157 10.13 -4.80 5.15
C LEU A 157 9.95 -5.63 3.87
N ILE A 158 9.79 -4.99 2.72
CA ILE A 158 9.73 -5.66 1.41
C ILE A 158 11.01 -6.47 1.17
N TYR A 159 12.18 -5.87 1.36
CA TYR A 159 13.46 -6.55 1.10
C TYR A 159 13.84 -7.62 2.11
N THR A 160 13.39 -7.51 3.35
CA THR A 160 13.72 -8.49 4.41
C THR A 160 12.70 -9.64 4.47
N LEU A 161 11.42 -9.35 4.31
CA LEU A 161 10.34 -10.30 4.61
C LEU A 161 9.87 -11.07 3.37
N ILE A 162 9.79 -10.42 2.20
CA ILE A 162 9.23 -11.03 0.98
C ILE A 162 10.15 -12.10 0.35
N PRO A 163 11.47 -11.85 0.16
CA PRO A 163 12.32 -12.84 -0.49
C PRO A 163 12.57 -14.07 0.39
N ASN A 164 12.78 -15.20 -0.26
CA ASN A 164 13.17 -16.47 0.39
C ASN A 164 14.70 -16.58 0.54
N ALA A 165 15.37 -15.45 0.78
CA ALA A 165 16.82 -15.33 0.92
C ALA A 165 17.19 -15.04 2.38
N LYS A 166 18.27 -15.65 2.88
CA LYS A 166 18.89 -15.25 4.14
C LYS A 166 19.75 -14.03 3.86
N LEU A 167 19.46 -12.94 4.55
CA LEU A 167 20.06 -11.64 4.31
C LEU A 167 20.54 -11.05 5.63
N HIS A 168 21.65 -10.33 5.58
CA HIS A 168 22.10 -9.54 6.72
C HIS A 168 21.40 -8.18 6.69
N PHE A 169 20.68 -7.83 7.77
CA PHE A 169 19.83 -6.64 7.82
C PHE A 169 20.56 -5.35 7.40
N ILE A 170 21.84 -5.21 7.79
CA ILE A 170 22.66 -4.04 7.47
C ILE A 170 22.88 -3.90 5.96
N LEU A 171 23.00 -5.01 5.22
CA LEU A 171 23.21 -5.01 3.77
C LEU A 171 21.93 -4.71 2.98
N VAL A 172 20.77 -4.70 3.64
CA VAL A 172 19.49 -4.32 3.02
C VAL A 172 19.30 -2.79 2.99
N LEU A 173 19.94 -2.08 3.91
CA LEU A 173 19.76 -0.63 4.08
C LEU A 173 20.20 0.19 2.85
N PRO A 174 21.36 -0.07 2.19
CA PRO A 174 21.80 0.74 1.06
C PRO A 174 20.81 0.72 -0.11
N GLY A 175 20.31 -0.45 -0.50
CA GLY A 175 19.28 -0.58 -1.53
C GLY A 175 17.95 0.01 -1.09
N ALA A 176 17.60 -0.06 0.20
CA ALA A 176 16.37 0.57 0.71
C ALA A 176 16.44 2.10 0.64
N ILE A 177 17.61 2.69 0.92
CA ILE A 177 17.84 4.14 0.77
C ILE A 177 17.70 4.52 -0.71
N LEU A 178 18.37 3.78 -1.60
CA LEU A 178 18.32 4.02 -3.04
C LEU A 178 16.89 3.94 -3.58
N ALA A 179 16.15 2.90 -3.22
CA ALA A 179 14.77 2.73 -3.65
C ALA A 179 13.84 3.81 -3.05
N THR A 180 14.09 4.26 -1.82
CA THR A 180 13.33 5.36 -1.21
C THR A 180 13.54 6.67 -1.97
N ILE A 181 14.80 7.03 -2.24
CA ILE A 181 15.13 8.24 -3.00
C ILE A 181 14.54 8.15 -4.40
N GLY A 182 14.70 7.01 -5.07
CA GLY A 182 14.12 6.77 -6.39
C GLY A 182 12.60 6.87 -6.39
N TRP A 183 11.93 6.37 -5.37
CA TRP A 183 10.47 6.41 -5.26
C TRP A 183 9.96 7.82 -4.98
N LEU A 184 10.64 8.58 -4.12
CA LEU A 184 10.33 9.99 -3.89
C LEU A 184 10.55 10.82 -5.17
N GLY A 185 11.66 10.61 -5.87
CA GLY A 185 11.94 11.26 -7.16
C GLY A 185 10.88 10.91 -8.21
N LEU A 186 10.51 9.64 -8.31
CA LEU A 186 9.43 9.17 -9.18
C LEU A 186 8.11 9.86 -8.82
N SER A 187 7.76 9.96 -7.53
CA SER A 187 6.56 10.66 -7.03
C SER A 187 6.48 12.10 -7.50
N GLN A 188 7.59 12.84 -7.37
CA GLN A 188 7.65 14.23 -7.81
C GLN A 188 7.54 14.33 -9.33
N GLY A 189 8.29 13.50 -10.07
CA GLY A 189 8.23 13.47 -11.53
C GLY A 189 6.83 13.15 -12.06
N PHE A 190 6.12 12.25 -11.40
CA PHE A 190 4.77 11.87 -11.79
C PHE A 190 3.72 12.91 -11.42
N SER A 191 3.90 13.62 -10.30
CA SER A 191 3.07 14.78 -9.95
C SER A 191 3.14 15.86 -11.04
N ILE A 192 4.35 16.12 -11.55
CA ILE A 192 4.58 17.01 -12.69
C ILE A 192 3.88 16.45 -13.93
N TYR A 193 4.14 15.19 -14.30
CA TYR A 193 3.55 14.55 -15.48
C TYR A 193 2.02 14.68 -15.49
N VAL A 194 1.35 14.28 -14.41
CA VAL A 194 -0.11 14.36 -14.28
C VAL A 194 -0.60 15.80 -14.42
N ARG A 195 0.07 16.77 -13.78
CA ARG A 195 -0.32 18.19 -13.86
C ARG A 195 -0.35 18.74 -15.28
N TYR A 196 0.60 18.32 -16.13
CA TYR A 196 0.66 18.76 -17.53
C TYR A 196 -0.23 17.91 -18.45
N PHE A 197 -0.35 16.61 -18.21
CA PHE A 197 -1.05 15.68 -19.11
C PHE A 197 -2.57 15.66 -18.88
N THR A 198 -3.06 15.89 -17.65
CA THR A 198 -4.50 15.92 -17.33
C THR A 198 -5.24 17.08 -18.01
N ARG A 199 -4.56 18.18 -18.37
CA ARG A 199 -5.18 19.31 -19.09
C ARG A 199 -5.64 18.95 -20.52
N THR A 200 -5.12 17.87 -21.10
CA THR A 200 -5.33 17.51 -22.52
C THR A 200 -6.30 16.34 -22.71
N LEU A 201 -6.76 15.70 -21.62
CA LEU A 201 -7.46 14.41 -21.64
C LEU A 201 -8.98 14.47 -21.36
N LEU A 202 -9.63 15.63 -21.58
CA LEU A 202 -11.08 15.78 -21.36
C LEU A 202 -11.95 14.78 -22.15
N SER A 203 -11.40 14.11 -23.18
CA SER A 203 -12.12 13.15 -24.02
C SER A 203 -11.91 11.67 -23.66
N TYR A 204 -10.92 11.32 -22.83
CA TYR A 204 -10.55 9.92 -22.51
C TYR A 204 -10.19 9.72 -21.02
N GLU A 205 -10.86 10.45 -20.12
CA GLU A 205 -10.53 10.54 -18.69
C GLU A 205 -10.25 9.19 -18.01
N ALA A 206 -11.07 8.17 -18.27
CA ALA A 206 -10.91 6.84 -17.69
C ALA A 206 -9.66 6.11 -18.23
N LEU A 207 -9.50 6.04 -19.57
CA LEU A 207 -8.36 5.34 -20.20
C LEU A 207 -7.03 6.01 -19.87
N GLY A 208 -6.98 7.35 -19.86
CA GLY A 208 -5.78 8.11 -19.49
C GLY A 208 -5.35 7.83 -18.05
N THR A 209 -6.29 7.79 -17.11
CA THR A 209 -6.01 7.47 -15.70
C THR A 209 -5.43 6.06 -15.53
N PHE A 210 -5.93 5.07 -16.28
CA PHE A 210 -5.38 3.71 -16.24
C PHE A 210 -3.95 3.64 -16.76
N ILE A 211 -3.64 4.31 -17.88
CA ILE A 211 -2.28 4.33 -18.45
C ILE A 211 -1.29 4.98 -17.48
N VAL A 212 -1.68 6.12 -16.91
CA VAL A 212 -0.93 6.83 -15.86
C VAL A 212 -0.66 5.88 -14.68
N LEU A 213 -1.68 5.17 -14.19
CA LEU A 213 -1.50 4.21 -13.10
C LEU A 213 -0.53 3.06 -13.48
N LEU A 214 -0.64 2.52 -14.70
CA LEU A 214 0.24 1.44 -15.15
C LEU A 214 1.70 1.88 -15.28
N LEU A 215 1.95 3.08 -15.80
CA LEU A 215 3.30 3.66 -15.85
C LEU A 215 3.86 3.88 -14.45
N TRP A 216 3.06 4.42 -13.54
CA TRP A 216 3.44 4.61 -12.15
C TRP A 216 3.87 3.30 -11.47
N LEU A 217 3.04 2.26 -11.62
CA LEU A 217 3.32 0.93 -11.07
C LEU A 217 4.56 0.30 -11.71
N ASN A 218 4.73 0.45 -13.02
CA ASN A 218 5.89 -0.04 -13.74
C ASN A 218 7.18 0.59 -13.18
N TYR A 219 7.29 1.91 -13.17
CA TYR A 219 8.50 2.59 -12.68
C TYR A 219 8.74 2.37 -11.19
N THR A 220 7.68 2.25 -10.38
CA THR A 220 7.81 1.84 -8.97
C THR A 220 8.46 0.46 -8.87
N GLY A 221 8.04 -0.49 -9.71
CA GLY A 221 8.65 -1.81 -9.81
C GLY A 221 10.15 -1.74 -10.17
N TRP A 222 10.52 -0.91 -11.16
CA TRP A 222 11.92 -0.69 -11.52
C TRP A 222 12.76 -0.16 -10.35
N VAL A 223 12.28 0.87 -9.66
CA VAL A 223 12.98 1.44 -8.49
C VAL A 223 13.19 0.39 -7.39
N ILE A 224 12.16 -0.40 -7.08
CA ILE A 224 12.27 -1.46 -6.07
C ILE A 224 13.24 -2.56 -6.53
N MET A 225 13.26 -2.93 -7.81
CA MET A 225 14.19 -3.93 -8.33
C MET A 225 15.64 -3.42 -8.37
N LEU A 226 15.86 -2.14 -8.68
CA LEU A 226 17.20 -1.56 -8.64
C LEU A 226 17.81 -1.64 -7.23
N GLY A 227 17.04 -1.28 -6.20
CA GLY A 227 17.51 -1.43 -4.82
C GLY A 227 17.74 -2.88 -4.40
N SER A 228 16.95 -3.83 -4.91
CA SER A 228 17.15 -5.26 -4.60
C SER A 228 18.40 -5.84 -5.24
N VAL A 229 18.74 -5.42 -6.46
CA VAL A 229 19.99 -5.81 -7.14
C VAL A 229 21.22 -5.27 -6.39
N VAL A 230 21.16 -4.03 -5.90
CA VAL A 230 22.24 -3.46 -5.07
C VAL A 230 22.42 -4.28 -3.79
N ASN A 231 21.33 -4.59 -3.09
CA ASN A 231 21.38 -5.41 -1.88
C ASN A 231 21.93 -6.83 -2.17
N ALA A 232 21.49 -7.44 -3.27
CA ALA A 232 21.98 -8.76 -3.68
C ALA A 232 23.47 -8.75 -4.02
N GLY A 233 23.94 -7.72 -4.73
CA GLY A 233 25.36 -7.54 -5.04
C GLY A 233 26.22 -7.35 -3.79
N LEU A 234 25.73 -6.57 -2.82
CA LEU A 234 26.41 -6.40 -1.53
C LEU A 234 26.47 -7.70 -0.72
N GLU A 235 25.34 -8.42 -0.63
CA GLU A 235 25.28 -9.71 0.06
C GLU A 235 26.25 -10.71 -0.60
N TYR A 236 26.29 -10.77 -1.93
CA TYR A 236 27.21 -11.62 -2.67
C TYR A 236 28.68 -11.25 -2.43
N TYR A 237 29.00 -9.95 -2.43
CA TYR A 237 30.36 -9.46 -2.22
C TYR A 237 30.91 -9.82 -0.83
N PHE A 238 30.10 -9.72 0.23
CA PHE A 238 30.56 -9.98 1.61
C PHE A 238 30.43 -11.45 2.04
N PHE A 239 29.41 -12.18 1.56
CA PHE A 239 29.06 -13.52 2.08
C PHE A 239 28.99 -14.61 1.00
N GLY A 240 29.21 -14.28 -0.27
CA GLY A 240 29.13 -15.23 -1.39
C GLY A 240 27.69 -15.59 -1.76
N GLU A 241 27.47 -16.82 -2.22
CA GLU A 241 26.14 -17.23 -2.69
C GLU A 241 25.05 -17.13 -1.60
N VAL A 242 23.97 -16.42 -1.93
CA VAL A 242 22.86 -16.17 -1.02
C VAL A 242 22.08 -17.46 -0.76
N LYS A 243 22.02 -17.87 0.51
CA LYS A 243 21.34 -19.10 0.92
C LYS A 243 19.83 -18.88 1.10
N THR A 244 19.03 -19.92 0.87
CA THR A 244 17.58 -19.85 1.11
C THR A 244 17.24 -19.91 2.61
N LYS A 245 16.13 -19.29 3.02
CA LYS A 245 15.65 -19.34 4.43
C LYS A 245 15.34 -20.78 4.89
N SER A 246 14.82 -21.62 3.99
CA SER A 246 14.37 -23.01 4.27
C SER A 246 15.47 -23.94 4.80
N SER A 247 16.75 -23.77 4.40
CA SER A 247 17.82 -24.72 4.77
C SER A 247 18.21 -24.74 6.26
N THR A 248 17.80 -23.76 7.08
CA THR A 248 18.11 -23.73 8.52
C THR A 248 17.11 -24.52 9.37
N ILE A 249 15.83 -24.54 9.01
CA ILE A 249 14.81 -25.23 9.82
C ILE A 249 15.09 -26.73 9.87
N ARG A 250 15.62 -27.30 8.79
CA ARG A 250 16.01 -28.72 8.73
C ARG A 250 17.15 -29.10 9.71
N LYS A 251 18.00 -28.14 10.11
CA LYS A 251 19.09 -28.39 11.09
C LYS A 251 18.64 -28.32 12.56
N ILE A 252 17.45 -27.80 12.83
CA ILE A 252 16.91 -27.70 14.20
C ILE A 252 16.09 -28.96 14.54
N PHE A 253 15.63 -29.70 13.53
CA PHE A 253 14.86 -30.94 13.66
C PHE A 253 15.65 -32.21 13.28
N GLN A 254 16.98 -32.12 13.20
CA GLN A 254 17.91 -33.25 13.11
C GLN A 254 18.85 -33.20 14.31
#